data_AF-A0A7C6TTZ4-F1
#
_entry.id   AF-A0A7C6TTZ4-F1
#
_cell.length_a   1.000
_cell.length_b   1.000
_cell.length_c   1.000
_cell.angle_alpha   90.00
_cell.angle_beta   90.00
_cell.angle_gamma   90.00
#
_symmetry.space_group_name_H-M   'P 1'
#
loop_
_entity.id
_entity.type
_entity.pdbx_description
1 polymer ?
#
loop_
_entity_poly.entity_id
_entity_poly.type
_entity_poly.pdbx_seq_one_letter_code
_entity_poly.pdbx_strand_id
1 'polypeptide(L)'
;MTQLRHDYDEFTARDAEVLAVGPDSAEAFSRFWQEHDIPFVGLADPEHRVADVYGQQVKLLRLGRMPALYIIDRRGHIRYRHRASSMSDIPPNREVLALLDALNREEKGEPEP
;
A
#
# COMPACT_ATOMS: atom_id res chain seq x y z
N MET A 1 -6.71 4.94 0.97
CA MET A 1 -6.73 3.89 2.02
C MET A 1 -8.04 3.12 2.01
N THR A 2 -9.18 3.80 2.04
CA THR A 2 -10.52 3.20 2.11
C THR A 2 -10.83 2.19 1.01
N GLN A 3 -10.20 2.27 -0.17
CA GLN A 3 -10.45 1.28 -1.23
C GLN A 3 -9.90 -0.12 -0.91
N LEU A 4 -8.75 -0.22 -0.23
CA LEU A 4 -8.08 -1.50 0.01
C LEU A 4 -8.87 -2.38 0.99
N ARG A 5 -9.65 -1.74 1.87
CA ARG A 5 -10.46 -2.46 2.88
C ARG A 5 -11.58 -3.27 2.25
N HIS A 6 -12.04 -2.89 1.05
CA HIS A 6 -13.18 -3.53 0.40
C HIS A 6 -12.83 -4.94 -0.10
N ASP A 7 -11.57 -5.16 -0.46
CA ASP A 7 -11.08 -6.44 -0.98
C ASP A 7 -9.98 -7.01 -0.06
N TYR A 8 -9.96 -6.65 1.23
CA TYR A 8 -8.89 -7.08 2.14
C TYR A 8 -8.75 -8.60 2.23
N ASP A 9 -9.89 -9.32 2.23
CA ASP A 9 -9.92 -10.77 2.22
C ASP A 9 -9.25 -11.36 0.95
N GLU A 10 -9.33 -10.67 -0.18
CA GLU A 10 -8.66 -11.09 -1.42
C GLU A 10 -7.14 -10.90 -1.37
N PHE A 11 -6.66 -9.88 -0.63
CA PHE A 11 -5.23 -9.70 -0.38
C PHE A 11 -4.70 -10.81 0.52
N THR A 12 -5.39 -11.10 1.62
CA THR A 12 -4.97 -12.15 2.57
C THR A 12 -5.07 -13.55 1.97
N ALA A 13 -6.06 -13.83 1.11
CA ALA A 13 -6.15 -15.07 0.34
C ALA A 13 -4.97 -15.28 -0.62
N ARG A 14 -4.27 -14.20 -1.00
CA ARG A 14 -3.04 -14.21 -1.80
C ARG A 14 -1.80 -14.10 -0.94
N ASP A 15 -1.89 -14.46 0.35
CA ASP A 15 -0.73 -14.52 1.22
C ASP A 15 -0.04 -13.15 1.41
N ALA A 16 -0.80 -12.06 1.19
CA ALA A 16 -0.34 -10.68 1.25
C ALA A 16 -1.05 -9.91 2.37
N GLU A 17 -0.27 -9.10 3.09
CA GLU A 17 -0.76 -8.20 4.15
C GLU A 17 -0.80 -6.76 3.63
N VAL A 18 -1.75 -5.95 4.13
CA VAL A 18 -1.87 -4.54 3.78
C VAL A 18 -1.35 -3.68 4.94
N LEU A 19 -0.41 -2.79 4.64
CA LEU A 19 0.08 -1.79 5.60
C LEU A 19 -0.17 -0.39 5.04
N ALA A 20 -1.03 0.38 5.71
CA ALA A 20 -1.24 1.78 5.38
C ALA A 20 -0.30 2.66 6.21
N VAL A 21 0.51 3.48 5.55
CA VAL A 21 1.44 4.42 6.18
C VAL A 21 0.98 5.84 5.89
N GLY A 22 0.95 6.71 6.90
CA GLY A 22 0.48 8.08 6.73
C GLY A 22 1.03 9.03 7.80
N PRO A 23 0.95 10.35 7.55
CA PRO A 23 1.62 11.36 8.37
C PRO A 23 0.86 11.74 9.64
N ASP A 24 -0.34 11.21 9.82
CA ASP A 24 -1.15 11.48 11.01
C ASP A 24 -0.58 10.76 12.25
N SER A 25 -0.95 11.23 13.44
CA SER A 25 -0.51 10.61 14.70
C SER A 25 -1.11 9.21 14.90
N ALA A 26 -0.50 8.43 15.81
CA ALA A 26 -1.02 7.11 16.18
C ALA A 26 -2.46 7.16 16.72
N GLU A 27 -2.80 8.19 17.48
CA GLU A 27 -4.15 8.41 18.00
C GLU A 27 -5.15 8.71 16.87
N ALA A 28 -4.75 9.51 15.88
CA ALA A 28 -5.58 9.82 14.72
C ALA A 28 -5.82 8.58 13.86
N PHE A 29 -4.79 7.78 13.61
CA PHE A 29 -4.91 6.47 12.98
C PHE A 29 -5.86 5.54 13.73
N SER A 30 -5.64 5.36 15.04
CA SER A 30 -6.46 4.47 15.88
C SER A 30 -7.94 4.85 15.83
N ARG A 31 -8.26 6.14 15.95
CA ARG A 31 -9.63 6.64 15.83
C ARG A 31 -10.22 6.37 14.44
N PHE A 32 -9.50 6.73 13.37
CA PHE A 32 -9.97 6.51 12.00
C PHE A 32 -10.22 5.02 11.70
N TRP A 33 -9.36 4.13 12.21
CA TRP A 33 -9.52 2.69 12.05
C TRP A 33 -10.79 2.16 12.69
N GLN A 34 -11.06 2.59 13.92
CA GLN A 34 -12.26 2.21 14.66
C GLN A 34 -13.52 2.77 13.99
N GLU A 35 -13.49 4.01 13.51
CA GLU A 35 -14.64 4.67 12.87
C GLU A 35 -14.98 4.08 11.49
N HIS A 36 -14.01 3.49 10.79
CA HIS A 36 -14.16 3.00 9.41
C HIS A 36 -13.99 1.49 9.25
N ASP A 37 -13.91 0.75 10.35
CA ASP A 37 -13.74 -0.71 10.41
C ASP A 37 -12.60 -1.17 9.49
N ILE A 38 -11.43 -0.54 9.60
CA ILE A 38 -10.28 -0.85 8.74
C ILE A 38 -9.60 -2.14 9.23
N PRO A 39 -9.54 -3.21 8.41
CA PRO A 39 -9.18 -4.56 8.89
C PRO A 39 -7.69 -4.89 8.84
N PHE A 40 -6.83 -3.91 8.53
CA PHE A 40 -5.39 -4.11 8.33
C PHE A 40 -4.55 -3.13 9.14
N VAL A 41 -3.23 -3.22 9.12
CA VAL A 41 -2.39 -2.38 10.00
C VAL A 41 -2.25 -0.96 9.47
N GLY A 42 -2.34 0.02 10.39
CA GLY A 42 -2.00 1.42 10.16
C GLY A 42 -0.70 1.80 10.87
N LEU A 43 0.25 2.37 10.15
CA LEU A 43 1.51 2.87 10.66
C LEU A 43 1.54 4.40 10.57
N ALA A 44 1.47 5.05 11.73
CA ALA A 44 1.71 6.48 11.84
C ALA A 44 3.19 6.80 11.55
N ASP A 45 3.43 7.75 10.66
CA ASP A 45 4.75 8.24 10.25
C ASP A 45 4.77 9.80 10.25
N PRO A 46 4.51 10.44 11.42
CA PRO A 46 4.38 11.90 11.51
C PRO A 46 5.68 12.65 11.19
N GLU A 47 6.84 12.03 11.45
CA GLU A 47 8.14 12.57 11.04
C GLU A 47 8.57 12.17 9.62
N HIS A 48 7.71 11.48 8.86
CA HIS A 48 7.95 11.04 7.48
C HIS A 48 9.18 10.15 7.26
N ARG A 49 9.65 9.44 8.28
CA ARG A 49 10.87 8.62 8.22
C ARG A 49 10.71 7.47 7.25
N VAL A 50 9.54 6.80 7.27
CA VAL A 50 9.26 5.70 6.35
C VAL A 50 9.10 6.24 4.93
N ALA A 51 8.31 7.31 4.78
CA ALA A 51 8.11 7.96 3.49
C ALA A 51 9.43 8.39 2.81
N ASP A 52 10.40 8.87 3.59
CA ASP A 52 11.71 9.27 3.09
C ASP A 52 12.58 8.08 2.68
N VAL A 53 12.63 7.01 3.48
CA VAL A 53 13.35 5.77 3.13
C VAL A 53 12.84 5.18 1.82
N TYR A 54 11.53 5.23 1.58
CA TYR A 54 10.91 4.70 0.36
C TYR A 54 10.92 5.69 -0.82
N GLY A 55 11.47 6.89 -0.63
CA GLY A 55 11.61 7.91 -1.67
C GLY A 55 10.28 8.40 -2.23
N GLN A 56 9.26 8.54 -1.37
CA GLN A 56 7.94 9.04 -1.76
C GLN A 56 8.04 10.47 -2.31
N GLN A 57 7.43 10.73 -3.46
CA GLN A 57 7.55 12.03 -4.13
C GLN A 57 6.84 13.14 -3.35
N VAL A 58 7.52 14.28 -3.18
CA VAL A 58 6.94 15.53 -2.70
C VAL A 58 6.72 16.45 -3.91
N LYS A 59 5.51 16.99 -4.07
CA LYS A 59 5.22 17.99 -5.09
C LYS A 59 4.77 19.28 -4.40
N LEU A 60 5.68 20.26 -4.33
CA LEU A 60 5.44 21.55 -3.68
C LEU A 60 4.22 22.28 -4.25
N LEU A 61 4.04 22.23 -5.57
CA LEU A 61 2.90 22.80 -6.28
C LEU A 61 1.59 22.00 -6.11
N ARG A 62 1.63 20.81 -5.48
CA ARG A 62 0.47 19.93 -5.23
C ARG A 62 0.27 19.64 -3.74
N LEU A 63 0.72 20.55 -2.87
CA LEU A 63 0.43 20.57 -1.44
C LEU A 63 0.78 19.28 -0.67
N GLY A 64 1.92 18.65 -1.01
CA GLY A 64 2.53 17.65 -0.12
C GLY A 64 3.05 16.40 -0.82
N ARG A 65 3.08 15.30 -0.06
CA ARG A 65 3.51 13.98 -0.54
C ARG A 65 2.43 13.37 -1.43
N MET A 66 2.85 12.85 -2.58
CA MET A 66 1.96 12.14 -3.50
C MET A 66 1.75 10.71 -3.04
N PRO A 67 0.55 10.13 -3.23
CA PRO A 67 0.31 8.73 -2.93
C PRO A 67 1.34 7.82 -3.61
N ALA A 68 1.69 6.75 -2.92
CA ALA A 68 2.55 5.71 -3.48
C ALA A 68 2.06 4.35 -2.99
N LEU A 69 2.22 3.34 -3.83
CA LEU A 69 1.91 1.94 -3.50
C LEU A 69 3.14 1.10 -3.80
N TYR A 70 3.49 0.22 -2.89
CA TYR A 70 4.61 -0.70 -3.03
C TYR A 70 4.11 -2.12 -2.78
N ILE A 71 4.61 -3.07 -3.56
CA ILE A 71 4.52 -4.50 -3.22
C ILE A 71 5.93 -4.94 -2.86
N ILE A 72 6.08 -5.50 -1.68
CA ILE A 72 7.36 -5.95 -1.13
C ILE A 72 7.24 -7.45 -0.90
N ASP A 73 8.17 -8.23 -1.43
CA ASP A 73 8.18 -9.68 -1.20
C ASP A 73 8.66 -10.03 0.22
N ARG A 74 8.52 -11.30 0.60
CA ARG A 74 8.93 -11.81 1.93
C ARG A 74 10.43 -11.74 2.18
N ARG A 75 11.24 -11.51 1.15
CA ARG A 75 12.69 -11.31 1.24
C ARG A 75 13.05 -9.83 1.40
N GLY A 76 12.07 -8.94 1.40
CA GLY A 76 12.24 -7.51 1.56
C GLY A 76 12.52 -6.75 0.26
N HIS A 77 12.36 -7.37 -0.91
CA HIS A 77 12.56 -6.68 -2.18
C HIS A 77 11.28 -6.02 -2.68
N ILE A 78 11.41 -4.79 -3.17
CA ILE A 78 10.31 -4.10 -3.86
C ILE A 78 10.09 -4.77 -5.23
N ARG A 79 8.95 -5.45 -5.38
CA ARG A 79 8.52 -6.12 -6.63
C ARG A 79 7.68 -5.22 -7.53
N TYR A 80 7.00 -4.24 -6.95
CA TYR A 80 6.23 -3.24 -7.67
C TYR A 80 6.24 -1.90 -6.94
N ARG A 81 6.19 -0.81 -7.69
CA ARG A 81 6.04 0.55 -7.15
C ARG A 81 5.20 1.41 -8.09
N HIS A 82 4.09 1.91 -7.57
CA HIS A 82 3.33 3.00 -8.18
C HIS A 82 3.72 4.33 -7.53
N ARG A 83 4.06 5.32 -8.36
CA ARG A 83 4.28 6.70 -7.93
C ARG A 83 3.19 7.57 -8.53
N ALA A 84 2.25 8.00 -7.71
CA ALA A 84 1.10 8.73 -8.20
C ALA A 84 1.50 10.06 -8.81
N SER A 85 0.93 10.35 -9.98
CA SER A 85 1.06 11.64 -10.63
C SER A 85 0.18 12.70 -9.95
N SER A 86 -0.97 12.32 -9.38
CA SER A 86 -1.97 13.16 -8.70
C SER A 86 -2.53 12.48 -7.43
N MET A 87 -3.34 13.19 -6.64
CA MET A 87 -3.95 12.63 -5.42
C MET A 87 -4.95 11.50 -5.70
N SER A 88 -5.60 11.50 -6.86
CA SER A 88 -6.58 10.48 -7.27
C SER A 88 -5.96 9.37 -8.14
N ASP A 89 -4.67 9.45 -8.44
CA ASP A 89 -3.95 8.46 -9.23
C ASP A 89 -3.54 7.28 -8.35
N ILE A 90 -4.54 6.47 -8.02
CA ILE A 90 -4.40 5.28 -7.18
C ILE A 90 -4.76 4.06 -8.04
N PRO A 91 -3.91 3.02 -8.12
CA PRO A 91 -4.23 1.81 -8.86
C PRO A 91 -5.49 1.14 -8.29
N PRO A 92 -6.37 0.58 -9.14
CA PRO A 92 -7.51 -0.18 -8.66
C PRO A 92 -7.04 -1.50 -8.03
N ASN A 93 -7.74 -1.98 -7.00
CA ASN A 93 -7.35 -3.21 -6.29
C ASN A 93 -7.18 -4.41 -7.23
N ARG A 94 -8.03 -4.55 -8.25
CA ARG A 94 -7.93 -5.62 -9.27
C ARG A 94 -6.55 -5.70 -9.95
N GLU A 95 -5.89 -4.56 -10.16
CA GLU A 95 -4.56 -4.51 -10.77
C GLU A 95 -3.50 -4.99 -9.77
N VAL A 96 -3.61 -4.55 -8.51
CA VAL A 96 -2.73 -4.98 -7.43
C VAL A 96 -2.88 -6.48 -7.15
N LEU A 97 -4.10 -7.00 -7.13
CA LEU A 97 -4.39 -8.43 -6.94
C LEU A 97 -3.82 -9.27 -8.10
N ALA A 98 -3.95 -8.82 -9.35
CA ALA A 98 -3.35 -9.50 -10.50
C ALA A 98 -1.82 -9.53 -10.44
N LEU A 99 -1.19 -8.46 -9.93
CA LEU A 99 0.26 -8.44 -9.68
C LEU A 99 0.66 -9.45 -8.60
N LEU A 100 -0.11 -9.55 -7.50
CA LEU A 100 0.13 -10.55 -6.46
C LEU A 100 -0.02 -11.98 -7.01
N ASP A 101 -1.02 -12.24 -7.86
CA ASP A 101 -1.19 -13.54 -8.52
C ASP A 101 0.01 -13.91 -9.41
N ALA A 102 0.58 -12.94 -10.14
CA ALA A 102 1.80 -13.16 -10.92
C ALA A 102 3.01 -13.46 -10.02
N LEU A 103 3.24 -12.64 -8.99
CA LEU A 103 4.37 -12.79 -8.07
C LEU A 103 4.33 -14.12 -7.31
N ASN A 104 3.16 -14.54 -6.85
CA ASN A 104 2.99 -15.81 -6.15
C ASN A 104 3.23 -17.02 -7.06
N ARG A 105 2.91 -16.93 -8.35
CA ARG A 105 3.23 -17.99 -9.33
C ARG A 105 4.73 -18.08 -9.60
N GLU A 106 5.39 -16.94 -9.76
CA GLU A 106 6.85 -16.88 -9.90
C GLU A 106 7.55 -17.51 -8.68
N GLU A 107 7.09 -17.21 -7.46
CA GLU A 107 7.63 -17.82 -6.23
C GLU A 107 7.46 -19.35 -6.19
N LYS A 108 6.37 -19.87 -6.78
CA LYS A 108 6.10 -21.30 -6.89
C LYS A 108 6.81 -21.97 -8.07
N GLY A 109 7.44 -21.20 -8.95
CA GLY A 109 8.09 -21.71 -10.17
C GLY A 109 7.10 -22.20 -11.24
N GLU A 110 5.87 -21.67 -11.24
CA GLU A 110 4.84 -22.03 -12.21
C GLU A 110 5.02 -21.20 -13.51
N PRO A 111 4.83 -21.81 -14.70
CA PRO A 111 4.94 -21.08 -15.97
C PRO A 111 3.80 -20.07 -16.18
N GLU A 112 4.06 -19.03 -16.98
CA GLU A 112 3.01 -18.09 -17.44
C GLU A 112 1.96 -18.82 -18.29
N PRO A 113 0.68 -18.40 -18.23
CA PRO A 113 -0.43 -19.02 -18.96
C PRO A 113 -0.38 -18.78 -20.47
#